data_AF-A0A847N9D6-F1
#
_entry.id   AF-A0A847N9D6-F1
#
_cell.length_a   1.000
_cell.length_b   1.000
_cell.length_c   1.000
_cell.angle_alpha   90.00
_cell.angle_beta   90.00
_cell.angle_gamma   90.00
#
_symmetry.space_group_name_H-M   'P 1'
#
loop_
_entity.id
_entity.type
_entity.pdbx_description
1 polymer ?
#
loop_
_entity_poly.entity_id
_entity_poly.type
_entity_poly.pdbx_seq_one_letter_code
_entity_poly.pdbx_strand_id
1 'polypeptide(L)' 'MKGKVLAVNISEKKGVFKKPIEQGEFKVNHGLAGDAHGGNWHRQVSLLGIESINKMKAMGIEGLCPGKFAENLTT' A
#
# COMPACT_ATOMS: atom_id res chain seq x y z
N MET A 1 16.77 -8.39 -11.79
CA MET A 1 15.57 -7.55 -12.03
C MET A 1 15.60 -6.39 -11.04
N LYS A 2 15.21 -5.17 -11.42
CA LYS A 2 15.18 -3.99 -10.54
C LYS A 2 13.73 -3.49 -10.43
N GLY A 3 13.25 -3.22 -9.23
CA GLY A 3 11.96 -2.58 -8.97
C GLY A 3 12.17 -1.19 -8.37
N LYS A 4 11.16 -0.33 -8.45
CA LYS A 4 11.12 0.98 -7.80
C LYS A 4 9.90 1.04 -6.90
N VAL A 5 10.04 1.60 -5.70
CA VAL A 5 8.90 1.95 -4.87
C VAL A 5 8.48 3.36 -5.25
N LEU A 6 7.24 3.53 -5.72
CA LEU A 6 6.66 4.81 -6.11
C LEU A 6 5.93 5.49 -4.95
N ALA A 7 5.37 4.70 -4.03
CA ALA A 7 4.71 5.19 -2.83
C ALA A 7 4.75 4.17 -1.69
N VAL A 8 4.82 4.68 -0.46
CA VAL A 8 4.59 3.93 0.78
C VAL A 8 3.30 4.44 1.39
N ASN A 9 2.35 3.56 1.72
CA ASN A 9 1.04 3.94 2.24
C ASN A 9 0.70 3.23 3.56
N ILE A 10 0.05 3.95 4.46
CA ILE A 10 -0.33 3.48 5.80
C ILE A 10 -1.77 3.90 6.16
N SER A 11 -2.41 3.13 7.03
CA SER A 11 -3.69 3.48 7.65
C SER A 11 -3.63 3.15 9.13
N GLU A 12 -3.91 4.11 10.01
CA GLU A 12 -3.94 3.89 11.47
C GLU A 12 -5.19 3.13 11.94
N LYS A 13 -6.20 3.00 11.07
CA LYS A 13 -7.47 2.30 11.35
C LYS A 13 -7.81 1.32 10.23
N LYS A 14 -8.54 0.24 10.55
CA LYS A 14 -9.07 -0.69 9.54
C LYS A 14 -10.29 -0.07 8.84
N GLY A 15 -10.55 -0.49 7.60
CA GLY A 15 -11.72 -0.05 6.83
C GLY A 15 -11.62 1.37 6.26
N VAL A 16 -10.45 2.03 6.35
CA VAL A 16 -10.19 3.31 5.70
C VAL A 16 -9.09 3.16 4.64
N PHE A 17 -9.10 4.05 3.65
CA PHE A 17 -8.03 4.09 2.67
C PHE A 17 -6.69 4.44 3.33
N LYS A 18 -5.61 3.83 2.83
CA LYS A 18 -4.26 4.18 3.23
C LYS A 18 -3.88 5.53 2.63
N LYS A 19 -3.05 6.28 3.34
CA LYS A 19 -2.49 7.56 2.91
C LYS A 19 -1.00 7.40 2.65
N PRO A 20 -0.45 8.11 1.64
CA PRO A 20 0.98 8.09 1.38
C PRO A 20 1.77 8.71 2.53
N ILE A 21 2.94 8.16 2.81
CA ILE A 21 3.95 8.66 3.74
C ILE A 21 5.30 8.71 3.05
N GLU A 22 6.18 9.59 3.51
CA GLU A 22 7.52 9.76 2.93
C GLU A 22 8.41 8.53 3.13
N GLN A 23 8.31 7.91 4.31
CA GLN A 23 9.09 6.74 4.69
C GLN A 23 8.34 5.88 5.71
N GLY A 24 8.70 4.61 5.80
CA GLY A 24 8.14 3.68 6.78
C GLY A 24 9.15 2.60 7.18
N GLU A 25 8.89 1.95 8.31
CA GLU A 25 9.74 0.89 8.85
C GLU A 25 8.99 -0.45 8.81
N PHE A 26 9.61 -1.48 8.21
CA PHE A 26 9.10 -2.85 8.30
C PHE A 26 9.73 -3.57 9.49
N LYS A 27 8.89 -4.07 10.39
CA LYS A 27 9.30 -4.85 11.55
C LYS A 27 9.10 -6.34 11.30
N VAL A 28 10.08 -7.14 11.70
CA VAL A 28 10.05 -8.61 11.59
C VAL A 28 8.82 -9.15 12.31
N ASN A 29 8.10 -10.07 11.66
CA ASN A 29 6.87 -10.68 12.17
C ASN A 29 5.77 -9.65 12.54
N HIS A 30 5.73 -8.53 11.83
CA HIS A 30 4.75 -7.47 12.07
C HIS A 30 4.29 -6.80 10.78
N GLY A 31 5.20 -6.41 9.89
CA GLY A 31 4.87 -5.59 8.73
C GLY A 31 5.15 -4.10 8.96
N LEU A 32 4.41 -3.21 8.29
CA LEU A 32 4.65 -1.77 8.34
C LEU A 32 4.27 -1.22 9.72
N ALA A 33 5.25 -0.67 10.44
CA ALA A 33 5.04 -0.09 11.77
C ALA A 33 3.99 1.03 11.72
N GLY A 34 2.98 0.94 12.59
CA GLY A 34 1.87 1.89 12.67
C GLY A 34 0.69 1.57 11.75
N ASP A 35 0.79 0.55 10.88
CA ASP A 35 -0.33 0.17 10.04
C ASP A 35 -1.35 -0.68 10.81
N ALA A 36 -2.63 -0.41 10.62
CA ALA A 36 -3.73 -1.11 11.28
C ALA A 36 -3.82 -2.61 10.91
N HIS A 37 -3.16 -3.03 9.83
CA HIS A 37 -3.07 -4.43 9.43
C HIS A 37 -1.74 -5.08 9.82
N GLY A 38 -0.84 -4.36 10.48
CA GLY A 38 0.38 -4.92 11.06
C GLY A 38 0.08 -5.94 12.16
N GLY A 39 0.98 -6.91 12.35
CA GLY A 39 0.89 -7.96 13.36
C GLY A 39 1.64 -9.23 12.96
N ASN A 40 1.69 -10.20 13.88
CA ASN A 40 2.32 -11.49 13.62
C ASN A 40 1.34 -12.44 12.90
N TRP A 41 1.23 -12.26 11.59
CA TRP A 41 0.41 -13.09 10.71
C TRP A 41 1.00 -13.16 9.30
N HIS A 42 0.35 -13.86 8.36
CA HIS A 42 0.91 -14.17 7.04
C HIS A 42 0.81 -13.02 6.02
N ARG A 43 -0.04 -11.99 6.22
CA ARG A 43 -0.21 -10.86 5.29
C ARG A 43 0.31 -9.55 5.88
N GLN A 44 1.61 -9.51 6.19
CA GLN A 44 2.24 -8.39 6.88
C GLN A 44 2.40 -7.14 6.00
N VAL A 45 2.56 -7.33 4.69
CA VAL A 45 2.80 -6.25 3.74
C VAL A 45 2.01 -6.53 2.47
N SER A 46 1.32 -5.52 1.94
CA SER A 46 0.64 -5.57 0.64
C SER A 46 1.39 -4.75 -0.41
N LEU A 47 1.48 -5.28 -1.63
CA LEU A 47 2.09 -4.62 -2.79
C LEU A 47 1.05 -4.52 -3.92
N LEU A 48 1.09 -3.43 -4.68
CA LEU A 48 0.33 -3.28 -5.93
C LEU A 48 1.15 -2.53 -6.97
N GLY A 49 1.24 -3.09 -8.18
CA GLY A 49 1.88 -2.40 -9.31
C GLY A 49 1.06 -1.22 -9.81
N ILE A 50 1.72 -0.14 -10.21
CA ILE A 50 1.11 1.06 -10.79
C ILE A 50 0.33 0.73 -12.07
N GLU A 51 0.71 -0.32 -12.78
CA GLU A 51 0.03 -0.83 -13.96
C GLU A 51 -1.41 -1.27 -13.65
N SER A 52 -1.63 -1.88 -12.48
CA SER A 52 -2.97 -2.27 -12.03
C SER A 52 -3.85 -1.06 -11.74
N ILE A 53 -3.28 -0.02 -11.11
CA ILE A 53 -4.00 1.25 -10.88
C ILE A 53 -4.32 1.93 -12.20
N ASN A 54 -3.34 1.99 -13.12
CA ASN A 54 -3.50 2.62 -14.43
C ASN A 54 -4.52 1.89 -15.31
N LYS A 55 -4.57 0.56 -15.25
CA LYS A 55 -5.59 -0.25 -15.93
C LYS A 55 -7.00 0.16 -15.48
N MET A 56 -7.21 0.30 -14.18
CA MET A 56 -8.52 0.70 -13.62
C MET A 56 -8.88 2.14 -13.98
N LYS A 57 -7.90 3.05 -14.00
CA LYS A 57 -8.10 4.43 -14.51
C LYS A 57 -8.51 4.44 -15.98
N ALA A 58 -7.86 3.62 -16.81
CA ALA A 58 -8.17 3.51 -18.23
C ALA A 58 -9.58 2.96 -18.50
N MET A 59 -10.14 2.21 -17.54
CA MET A 59 -11.54 1.77 -17.57
C MET A 59 -12.53 2.86 -17.15
N GLY A 60 -12.07 4.09 -16.87
CA GLY A 60 -12.91 5.23 -16.50
C GLY A 60 -13.16 5.39 -15.00
N ILE A 61 -12.46 4.65 -14.14
CA ILE A 61 -12.62 4.80 -12.68
C ILE A 61 -11.82 6.01 -12.21
N GLU A 62 -12.55 7.03 -11.77
CA GLU A 62 -11.98 8.30 -11.35
C GLU A 62 -11.44 8.27 -9.91
N GLY A 63 -10.55 9.22 -9.61
CA GLY A 63 -10.06 9.44 -8.25
C GLY A 63 -9.14 8.35 -7.70
N LEU A 64 -8.68 7.39 -8.51
CA LEU A 64 -7.73 6.36 -8.07
C LEU A 64 -6.32 6.95 -7.84
N CYS A 65 -5.72 6.62 -6.71
CA CYS A 65 -4.34 6.98 -6.35
C CYS A 65 -3.73 5.92 -5.41
N PRO A 66 -2.40 5.91 -5.22
CA PRO A 66 -1.74 5.04 -4.25
C PRO A 66 -2.43 5.04 -2.88
N GLY A 67 -2.58 3.85 -2.30
CA GLY A 67 -3.23 3.60 -1.01
C GLY A 67 -4.73 3.36 -1.09
N LYS A 68 -5.40 3.68 -2.21
CA LYS A 68 -6.85 3.42 -2.38
C LYS A 68 -7.21 1.95 -2.56
N PHE A 69 -6.23 1.11 -2.87
CA PHE A 69 -6.40 -0.35 -2.89
C PHE A 69 -5.92 -1.01 -1.59
N ALA A 70 -5.64 -0.22 -0.55
CA ALA A 70 -5.10 -0.69 0.73
C ALA A 70 -3.76 -1.43 0.59
N GLU A 71 -2.97 -1.10 -0.41
CA GLU A 71 -1.58 -1.55 -0.59
C GLU A 71 -0.62 -0.75 0.32
N ASN A 72 0.37 -1.41 0.93
CA ASN A 72 1.44 -0.71 1.64
C ASN A 72 2.46 -0.11 0.68
N LEU A 73 2.77 -0.78 -0.42
CA LEU A 73 3.72 -0.31 -1.41
C LEU A 73 3.06 -0.28 -2.78
N THR A 74 3.22 0.85 -3.47
CA THR A 74 2.96 0.95 -4.90
C THR A 74 4.29 0.90 -5.63
N THR A 75 4.42 0.00 -6.61
CA THR A 75 5.64 -0.19 -7.42
C THR A 75 5.45 0.23 -8.86
#